data_AF-A0A955YXG6-F1
#
_entry.id   AF-A0A955YXG6-F1
#
_cell.length_a   1.000
_cell.length_b   1.000
_cell.length_c   1.000
_cell.angle_alpha   90.00
_cell.angle_beta   90.00
_cell.angle_gamma   90.00
#
_symmetry.space_group_name_H-M   'P 1'
#
loop_
_entity.id
_entity.type
_entity.pdbx_description
1 polymer ?
#
loop_
_entity_poly.entity_id
_entity_poly.type
_entity_poly.pdbx_seq_one_letter_code
_entity_poly.pdbx_strand_id
1 'polypeptide(L)'
;RRFGTKPASCSGDAEDRGVFFSRSDTVRGPYGDPVAVGTAVGCPQAAALPRSGSVGALTCEGEGCDRVVRGDSDVFRDPDTGRVWLAYSWSTPSPPKTAWERSNHGVHVGIVELDAKDLPSIRCSENTPVLHVGNPHDMAFRTKLQKYCDRCGESLGFERDRQDQIVQRDGFTWSVMGGPSMFRRGDFVYVLMHGGQWDSGYSHVFWVAAETVEQLENGNLFRIAGRFLIPSEGMSFGQGQAVVGPDGEHWYFVHQGLDQAACRATGDCVRNLWTSPIEFEDRNDGRGEVWIKARFPAEDPSIEVLR
;
A
#
# COMPACT_ATOMS: atom_id res chain seq x y z
N ARG A 1 -10.56 -11.26 18.91
CA ARG A 1 -11.86 -11.89 18.56
C ARG A 1 -11.58 -13.15 17.75
N ARG A 2 -12.14 -14.33 18.09
CA ARG A 2 -12.21 -15.44 17.11
C ARG A 2 -13.08 -14.93 15.96
N PHE A 3 -12.58 -14.93 14.74
CA PHE A 3 -13.43 -14.67 13.57
C PHE A 3 -14.59 -15.67 13.65
N GLY A 4 -15.81 -15.13 13.80
CA GLY A 4 -17.02 -15.91 13.94
C GLY A 4 -17.19 -16.83 12.74
N THR A 5 -17.84 -17.97 12.98
CA THR A 5 -18.26 -18.93 11.97
C THR A 5 -18.73 -18.25 10.69
N LYS A 6 -18.18 -18.72 9.57
CA LYS A 6 -18.51 -18.37 8.18
C LYS A 6 -19.99 -18.00 8.03
N PRO A 7 -20.34 -16.78 7.58
CA PRO A 7 -21.70 -16.51 7.10
C PRO A 7 -22.04 -17.56 6.03
N ALA A 8 -23.21 -18.21 6.17
CA ALA A 8 -23.62 -19.34 5.33
C ALA A 8 -23.88 -18.96 3.86
N SER A 9 -23.89 -17.68 3.52
CA SER A 9 -23.87 -17.17 2.15
C SER A 9 -23.56 -15.68 2.22
N CYS A 10 -22.82 -15.16 1.25
CA CYS A 10 -22.91 -13.73 0.97
C CYS A 10 -24.34 -13.51 0.47
N SER A 11 -25.12 -12.68 1.16
CA SER A 11 -26.33 -12.08 0.59
C SER A 11 -25.98 -11.51 -0.79
N GLY A 12 -26.91 -11.58 -1.74
CA GLY A 12 -26.71 -11.31 -3.18
C GLY A 12 -26.22 -9.92 -3.58
N ASP A 13 -25.70 -9.13 -2.65
CA ASP A 13 -24.91 -7.93 -2.92
C ASP A 13 -23.44 -8.39 -3.05
N ALA A 14 -23.07 -8.84 -4.24
CA ALA A 14 -21.66 -8.98 -4.59
C ALA A 14 -21.06 -7.58 -4.59
N GLU A 15 -20.37 -7.19 -3.50
CA GLU A 15 -19.45 -6.05 -3.57
C GLU A 15 -18.45 -6.37 -4.69
N ASP A 16 -18.51 -5.64 -5.80
CA ASP A 16 -17.48 -5.71 -6.83
C ASP A 16 -16.18 -5.19 -6.21
N ARG A 17 -15.35 -6.10 -5.70
CA ARG A 17 -14.06 -5.76 -5.08
C ARG A 17 -13.06 -5.52 -6.19
N GLY A 18 -12.59 -4.29 -6.29
CA GLY A 18 -11.75 -3.88 -7.40
C GLY A 18 -11.33 -2.42 -7.33
N VAL A 19 -10.54 -2.00 -8.31
CA VAL A 19 -10.21 -0.60 -8.55
C VAL A 19 -11.12 -0.10 -9.66
N PHE A 20 -11.67 1.11 -9.48
CA PHE A 20 -12.59 1.74 -10.41
C PHE A 20 -12.16 3.19 -10.64
N PHE A 21 -12.37 3.67 -11.86
CA PHE A 21 -12.25 5.08 -12.21
C PHE A 21 -13.64 5.68 -12.31
N SER A 22 -13.82 6.84 -11.70
CA SER A 22 -14.94 7.72 -12.02
C SER A 22 -14.40 9.11 -12.36
N ARG A 23 -15.15 9.83 -13.18
CA ARG A 23 -14.78 11.16 -13.68
C ARG A 23 -15.79 12.20 -13.23
N SER A 24 -15.28 13.37 -12.93
CA SER A 24 -16.05 14.59 -12.69
C SER A 24 -15.32 15.75 -13.38
N ASP A 25 -16.06 16.77 -13.80
CA ASP A 25 -15.48 18.03 -14.31
C ASP A 25 -14.97 18.93 -13.18
N THR A 26 -15.33 18.62 -11.92
CA THR A 26 -14.81 19.32 -10.73
C THR A 26 -14.26 18.35 -9.70
N VAL A 27 -13.31 18.81 -8.88
CA VAL A 27 -12.74 18.03 -7.76
C VAL A 27 -13.79 17.67 -6.68
N ARG A 28 -14.94 18.37 -6.65
CA ARG A 28 -16.00 18.15 -5.65
C ARG A 28 -17.13 17.25 -6.15
N GLY A 29 -17.04 16.74 -7.38
CA GLY A 29 -18.13 16.00 -8.03
C GLY A 29 -19.20 16.91 -8.68
N PRO A 30 -20.32 16.34 -9.11
CA PRO A 30 -20.67 14.92 -9.01
C PRO A 30 -19.77 14.04 -9.87
N TYR A 31 -19.43 12.86 -9.36
CA TYR A 31 -18.69 11.83 -10.08
C TYR A 31 -19.66 10.95 -10.87
N GLY A 32 -19.32 10.67 -12.14
CA GLY A 32 -20.12 9.80 -13.01
C GLY A 32 -20.06 8.32 -12.61
N ASP A 33 -20.66 7.47 -13.45
CA ASP A 33 -20.66 6.03 -13.19
C ASP A 33 -19.23 5.46 -13.20
N PRO A 34 -18.87 4.62 -12.23
CA PRO A 34 -17.55 4.04 -12.14
C PRO A 34 -17.31 3.02 -13.25
N VAL A 35 -16.11 3.06 -13.84
CA VAL A 35 -15.59 2.10 -14.81
C VAL A 35 -14.53 1.25 -14.12
N ALA A 36 -14.72 -0.06 -14.15
CA ALA A 36 -13.77 -1.00 -13.58
C ALA A 36 -12.42 -0.93 -14.31
N VAL A 37 -11.32 -0.95 -13.53
CA VAL A 37 -9.99 -1.16 -14.11
C VAL A 37 -9.91 -2.57 -14.67
N GLY A 38 -9.47 -2.69 -15.92
CA GLY A 38 -9.46 -3.96 -16.63
C GLY A 38 -8.45 -4.03 -17.77
N THR A 39 -8.40 -5.19 -18.41
CA THR A 39 -7.54 -5.44 -19.57
C THR A 39 -8.39 -5.64 -20.81
N ALA A 40 -7.81 -5.34 -21.98
CA ALA A 40 -8.40 -5.74 -23.25
C ALA A 40 -8.47 -7.27 -23.37
N VAL A 41 -9.49 -7.76 -24.10
CA VAL A 41 -9.65 -9.18 -24.43
C VAL A 41 -8.40 -9.69 -25.16
N GLY A 42 -7.88 -10.85 -24.74
CA GLY A 42 -6.70 -11.47 -25.36
C GLY A 42 -5.36 -11.08 -24.72
N CYS A 43 -5.37 -10.45 -23.54
CA CYS A 43 -4.14 -10.02 -22.91
C CYS A 43 -3.25 -11.18 -22.42
N PRO A 44 -1.96 -11.28 -22.84
CA PRO A 44 -1.11 -12.40 -22.46
C PRO A 44 -0.89 -12.54 -20.95
N GLN A 45 -0.77 -11.42 -20.22
CA GLN A 45 -0.62 -11.45 -18.75
C GLN A 45 -1.96 -11.31 -18.01
N ALA A 46 -3.11 -11.52 -18.65
CA ALA A 46 -4.40 -11.22 -18.04
C ALA A 46 -4.58 -11.89 -16.66
N ALA A 47 -4.03 -13.09 -16.44
CA ALA A 47 -4.12 -13.81 -15.16
C ALA A 47 -3.30 -13.18 -14.00
N ALA A 48 -2.29 -12.37 -14.29
CA ALA A 48 -1.43 -11.69 -13.32
C ALA A 48 -1.86 -10.24 -13.01
N LEU A 49 -2.83 -9.72 -13.78
CA LEU A 49 -3.24 -8.32 -13.73
C LEU A 49 -4.37 -8.08 -12.72
N PRO A 50 -4.51 -6.84 -12.22
CA PRO A 50 -5.59 -6.50 -11.32
C PRO A 50 -6.93 -6.47 -12.05
N ARG A 51 -7.67 -7.58 -12.04
CA ARG A 51 -9.04 -7.62 -12.59
C ARG A 51 -10.07 -7.41 -11.49
N SER A 52 -10.95 -6.43 -11.68
CA SER A 52 -12.23 -6.34 -10.97
C SER A 52 -13.18 -7.39 -11.57
N GLY A 53 -13.69 -8.31 -10.75
CA GLY A 53 -14.54 -9.43 -11.20
C GLY A 53 -15.99 -9.24 -10.76
N SER A 54 -16.95 -9.47 -11.65
CA SER A 54 -18.39 -9.24 -11.44
C SER A 54 -19.17 -10.39 -10.80
N VAL A 55 -18.50 -11.41 -10.25
CA VAL A 55 -19.19 -12.59 -9.69
C VAL A 55 -18.46 -13.09 -8.45
N GLY A 56 -19.13 -13.06 -7.30
CA GLY A 56 -18.74 -13.88 -6.17
C GLY A 56 -18.90 -15.36 -6.53
N ALA A 57 -17.81 -16.05 -6.92
CA ALA A 57 -17.87 -17.45 -7.33
C ALA A 57 -16.81 -18.35 -6.67
N LEU A 58 -17.33 -19.52 -6.27
CA LEU A 58 -16.75 -20.60 -5.49
C LEU A 58 -15.88 -21.50 -6.41
N THR A 59 -14.59 -21.23 -6.69
CA THR A 59 -13.43 -22.08 -6.30
C THR A 59 -12.10 -21.39 -6.74
N CYS A 60 -10.97 -21.70 -6.09
CA CYS A 60 -9.64 -21.45 -6.68
C CYS A 60 -9.00 -22.80 -6.96
N GLU A 61 -8.77 -23.14 -8.22
CA GLU A 61 -7.94 -24.26 -8.61
C GLU A 61 -6.97 -23.80 -9.69
N GLY A 62 -5.68 -24.10 -9.47
CA GLY A 62 -4.72 -24.40 -10.54
C GLY A 62 -4.19 -23.27 -11.39
N GLU A 63 -5.04 -22.43 -12.00
CA GLU A 63 -4.62 -21.50 -13.06
C GLU A 63 -5.51 -20.25 -13.05
N GLY A 64 -4.95 -19.09 -12.66
CA GLY A 64 -5.63 -17.79 -12.71
C GLY A 64 -6.21 -17.29 -11.37
N CYS A 65 -5.78 -16.09 -10.96
CA CYS A 65 -6.15 -15.46 -9.69
C CYS A 65 -7.47 -14.67 -9.77
N ASP A 66 -8.60 -15.37 -9.85
CA ASP A 66 -9.94 -14.73 -9.92
C ASP A 66 -10.52 -14.36 -8.54
N ARG A 67 -9.68 -14.34 -7.48
CA ARG A 67 -10.11 -14.12 -6.07
C ARG A 67 -9.16 -13.21 -5.33
N VAL A 68 -8.87 -12.05 -5.89
CA VAL A 68 -7.97 -11.08 -5.27
C VAL A 68 -8.77 -9.85 -4.91
N VAL A 69 -8.89 -9.56 -3.61
CA VAL A 69 -9.41 -8.28 -3.13
C VAL A 69 -8.38 -7.23 -3.48
N ARG A 70 -8.83 -6.15 -4.12
CA ARG A 70 -7.97 -5.03 -4.51
C ARG A 70 -8.58 -3.75 -3.96
N GLY A 71 -7.72 -2.87 -3.49
CA GLY A 71 -8.09 -1.62 -2.86
C GLY A 71 -6.85 -0.80 -2.61
N ASP A 72 -7.01 0.32 -1.89
CA ASP A 72 -5.90 1.22 -1.54
C ASP A 72 -5.04 1.52 -2.79
N SER A 73 -5.61 2.28 -3.72
CA SER A 73 -5.01 2.56 -5.03
C SER A 73 -4.47 3.97 -5.13
N ASP A 74 -3.38 4.12 -5.88
CA ASP A 74 -2.82 5.41 -6.27
C ASP A 74 -2.48 5.42 -7.77
N VAL A 75 -2.76 6.55 -8.42
CA VAL A 75 -2.49 6.74 -9.85
C VAL A 75 -1.39 7.77 -9.98
N PHE A 76 -0.26 7.33 -10.54
CA PHE A 76 0.93 8.14 -10.70
C PHE A 76 1.27 8.27 -12.17
N ARG A 77 1.42 9.51 -12.62
CA ARG A 77 2.00 9.81 -13.93
C ARG A 77 3.47 10.20 -13.72
N ASP A 78 4.37 9.37 -14.25
CA ASP A 78 5.79 9.64 -14.20
C ASP A 78 6.10 10.84 -15.09
N PRO A 79 6.55 11.98 -14.55
CA PRO A 79 6.76 13.19 -15.35
C PRO A 79 7.89 13.03 -16.37
N ASP A 80 8.86 12.14 -16.11
CA ASP A 80 10.02 11.96 -16.98
C ASP A 80 9.69 11.13 -18.23
N THR A 81 8.80 10.15 -18.09
CA THR A 81 8.44 9.22 -19.18
C THR A 81 7.05 9.47 -19.75
N GLY A 82 6.20 10.22 -19.03
CA GLY A 82 4.80 10.46 -19.37
C GLY A 82 3.88 9.25 -19.17
N ARG A 83 4.43 8.10 -18.74
CA ARG A 83 3.70 6.84 -18.50
C ARG A 83 2.85 6.94 -17.25
N VAL A 84 1.74 6.22 -17.24
CA VAL A 84 0.79 6.23 -16.13
C VAL A 84 0.79 4.86 -15.45
N TRP A 85 0.84 4.87 -14.14
CA TRP A 85 1.00 3.70 -13.30
C TRP A 85 -0.10 3.67 -12.25
N LEU A 86 -0.63 2.48 -12.02
CA LEU A 86 -1.56 2.19 -10.93
C LEU A 86 -0.83 1.35 -9.90
N ALA A 87 -0.59 1.92 -8.72
CA ALA A 87 -0.25 1.14 -7.54
C ALA A 87 -1.52 0.75 -6.80
N TYR A 88 -1.56 -0.47 -6.26
CA TYR A 88 -2.72 -0.96 -5.53
C TYR A 88 -2.32 -2.00 -4.49
N SER A 89 -3.10 -2.06 -3.43
CA SER A 89 -3.00 -3.16 -2.47
C SER A 89 -3.85 -4.33 -2.94
N TRP A 90 -3.39 -5.54 -2.64
CA TRP A 90 -4.11 -6.76 -2.99
C TRP A 90 -3.96 -7.86 -1.94
N SER A 91 -4.97 -8.72 -1.82
CA SER A 91 -4.93 -9.87 -0.92
C SER A 91 -5.85 -10.98 -1.40
N THR A 92 -5.60 -12.22 -0.97
CA THR A 92 -6.51 -13.35 -1.23
C THR A 92 -7.46 -13.51 -0.04
N PRO A 93 -8.80 -13.49 -0.24
CA PRO A 93 -9.76 -13.64 0.84
C PRO A 93 -10.00 -15.11 1.20
N SER A 94 -9.51 -16.04 0.39
CA SER A 94 -9.63 -17.48 0.59
C SER A 94 -8.44 -18.06 1.38
N PRO A 95 -8.66 -19.19 2.08
CA PRO A 95 -7.56 -19.94 2.70
C PRO A 95 -6.43 -20.21 1.70
N PRO A 96 -5.15 -20.08 2.10
CA PRO A 96 -4.02 -20.28 1.20
C PRO A 96 -3.92 -21.75 0.78
N LYS A 97 -3.75 -21.99 -0.53
CA LYS A 97 -3.76 -23.32 -1.14
C LYS A 97 -2.37 -23.80 -1.53
N THR A 98 -1.54 -22.88 -2.01
CA THR A 98 -0.16 -23.14 -2.43
C THR A 98 0.84 -22.88 -1.31
N ALA A 99 2.06 -23.42 -1.44
CA ALA A 99 3.15 -23.13 -0.50
C ALA A 99 3.49 -21.63 -0.46
N TRP A 100 3.50 -20.97 -1.61
CA TRP A 100 3.74 -19.54 -1.68
C TRP A 100 2.68 -18.75 -0.92
N GLU A 101 1.38 -19.03 -1.13
CA GLU A 101 0.30 -18.34 -0.42
C GLU A 101 0.34 -18.56 1.09
N ARG A 102 0.78 -19.74 1.55
CA ARG A 102 0.92 -20.03 2.99
C ARG A 102 2.05 -19.23 3.62
N SER A 103 3.17 -19.10 2.92
CA SER A 103 4.34 -18.32 3.36
C SER A 103 4.17 -16.81 3.15
N ASN A 104 3.18 -16.39 2.35
CA ASN A 104 2.94 -15.00 2.01
C ASN A 104 1.47 -14.62 2.27
N HIS A 105 0.84 -15.16 3.32
CA HIS A 105 -0.57 -14.91 3.56
C HIS A 105 -0.78 -13.47 4.08
N GLY A 106 -1.48 -12.62 3.34
CA GLY A 106 -1.60 -11.23 3.73
C GLY A 106 -2.07 -10.26 2.65
N VAL A 107 -1.84 -8.98 2.94
CA VAL A 107 -1.98 -7.87 2.01
C VAL A 107 -0.61 -7.50 1.45
N HIS A 108 -0.56 -7.30 0.14
CA HIS A 108 0.62 -7.01 -0.66
C HIS A 108 0.38 -5.76 -1.50
N VAL A 109 1.45 -5.21 -2.08
CA VAL A 109 1.37 -4.07 -3.00
C VAL A 109 1.88 -4.46 -4.38
N GLY A 110 1.09 -4.16 -5.40
CA GLY A 110 1.44 -4.33 -6.81
C GLY A 110 1.39 -3.01 -7.57
N ILE A 111 2.07 -2.96 -8.71
CA ILE A 111 2.03 -1.85 -9.66
C ILE A 111 1.82 -2.39 -11.07
N VAL A 112 0.96 -1.74 -11.85
CA VAL A 112 0.76 -2.01 -13.28
C VAL A 112 0.74 -0.71 -14.08
N GLU A 113 1.12 -0.80 -15.36
CA GLU A 113 1.02 0.34 -16.27
C GLU A 113 -0.40 0.48 -16.83
N LEU A 114 -0.95 1.68 -16.79
CA LEU A 114 -2.23 2.03 -17.42
C LEU A 114 -2.00 2.57 -18.84
N ASP A 115 -3.01 2.43 -19.70
CA ASP A 115 -3.04 3.14 -20.98
C ASP A 115 -3.30 4.63 -20.71
N ALA A 116 -2.33 5.47 -21.04
CA ALA A 116 -2.44 6.93 -20.86
C ALA A 116 -3.58 7.56 -21.69
N LYS A 117 -4.09 6.87 -22.72
CA LYS A 117 -5.22 7.32 -23.55
C LYS A 117 -6.57 6.84 -23.03
N ASP A 118 -6.56 5.82 -22.18
CA ASP A 118 -7.75 5.20 -21.60
C ASP A 118 -7.40 4.67 -20.20
N LEU A 119 -7.39 5.55 -19.20
CA LEU A 119 -6.91 5.25 -17.85
C LEU A 119 -7.55 4.02 -17.17
N PRO A 120 -8.85 3.70 -17.39
CA PRO A 120 -9.41 2.45 -16.88
C PRO A 120 -8.78 1.18 -17.49
N SER A 121 -8.11 1.29 -18.63
CA SER A 121 -7.45 0.18 -19.30
C SER A 121 -6.01 0.02 -18.82
N ILE A 122 -5.68 -1.19 -18.40
CA ILE A 122 -4.30 -1.61 -18.16
C ILE A 122 -3.63 -1.82 -19.52
N ARG A 123 -2.43 -1.28 -19.68
CA ARG A 123 -1.64 -1.48 -20.89
C ARG A 123 -1.44 -2.98 -21.08
N CYS A 124 -1.76 -3.48 -22.27
CA CYS A 124 -1.68 -4.90 -22.55
C CYS A 124 -0.73 -5.19 -23.73
N SER A 125 0.42 -5.76 -23.39
CA SER A 125 1.46 -6.23 -24.33
C SER A 125 2.32 -7.28 -23.63
N GLU A 126 2.99 -8.16 -24.37
CA GLU A 126 3.90 -9.19 -23.82
C GLU A 126 4.99 -8.64 -22.88
N ASN A 127 5.31 -7.35 -22.99
CA ASN A 127 6.32 -6.67 -22.19
C ASN A 127 5.75 -5.78 -21.08
N THR A 128 4.44 -5.85 -20.81
CA THR A 128 3.83 -5.03 -19.74
C THR A 128 4.33 -5.51 -18.39
N PRO A 129 5.02 -4.66 -17.61
CA PRO A 129 5.48 -5.05 -16.30
C PRO A 129 4.31 -5.16 -15.32
N VAL A 130 4.25 -6.28 -14.61
CA VAL A 130 3.44 -6.46 -13.41
C VAL A 130 4.39 -6.54 -12.25
N LEU A 131 4.44 -5.48 -11.45
CA LEU A 131 5.44 -5.34 -10.42
C LEU A 131 4.86 -5.72 -9.06
N HIS A 132 5.60 -6.51 -8.29
CA HIS A 132 5.36 -6.76 -6.89
C HIS A 132 6.32 -5.91 -6.09
N VAL A 133 5.83 -4.87 -5.43
CA VAL A 133 6.70 -3.91 -4.73
C VAL A 133 6.74 -4.20 -3.24
N GLY A 134 5.64 -4.72 -2.69
CA GLY A 134 5.47 -4.95 -1.28
C GLY A 134 5.16 -6.41 -0.93
N ASN A 135 6.05 -7.04 -0.16
CA ASN A 135 5.79 -8.32 0.49
C ASN A 135 6.14 -8.25 2.00
N PRO A 136 5.14 -8.29 2.90
CA PRO A 136 5.40 -8.18 4.34
C PRO A 136 6.11 -9.40 4.95
N HIS A 137 6.24 -10.50 4.21
CA HIS A 137 6.93 -11.72 4.64
C HIS A 137 8.38 -11.81 4.12
N ASP A 138 8.83 -10.85 3.30
CA ASP A 138 10.21 -10.81 2.82
C ASP A 138 11.17 -10.38 3.94
N MET A 139 11.91 -11.35 4.49
CA MET A 139 12.87 -11.12 5.56
C MET A 139 14.05 -10.24 5.15
N ALA A 140 14.49 -10.31 3.88
CA ALA A 140 15.57 -9.44 3.39
C ALA A 140 15.09 -7.99 3.34
N PHE A 141 13.85 -7.78 2.89
CA PHE A 141 13.21 -6.48 2.92
C PHE A 141 13.03 -5.94 4.35
N ARG A 142 12.49 -6.74 5.27
CA ARG A 142 12.35 -6.36 6.69
C ARG A 142 13.68 -6.00 7.33
N THR A 143 14.74 -6.75 7.01
CA THR A 143 16.10 -6.48 7.50
C THR A 143 16.63 -5.17 6.94
N LYS A 144 16.42 -4.88 5.65
CA LYS A 144 16.75 -3.56 5.07
C LYS A 144 16.04 -2.47 5.87
N LEU A 145 14.72 -2.57 6.03
CA LEU A 145 13.93 -1.58 6.75
C LEU A 145 14.36 -1.34 8.21
N GLN A 146 14.88 -2.34 8.92
CA GLN A 146 15.39 -2.19 10.29
C GLN A 146 16.67 -1.35 10.37
N LYS A 147 17.51 -1.34 9.32
CA LYS A 147 18.77 -0.60 9.33
C LYS A 147 18.60 0.92 9.28
N TYR A 148 17.42 1.41 8.94
CA TYR A 148 17.19 2.82 8.65
C TYR A 148 16.58 3.62 9.80
N CYS A 149 16.53 3.05 11.00
CA CYS A 149 16.06 3.76 12.19
C CYS A 149 16.48 3.05 13.48
N ASP A 150 17.41 3.66 14.23
CA ASP A 150 17.96 3.08 15.46
C ASP A 150 16.91 2.96 16.58
N ARG A 151 15.96 3.91 16.63
CA ARG A 151 14.89 3.96 17.65
C ARG A 151 13.65 3.13 17.30
N CYS A 152 13.66 2.41 16.18
CA CYS A 152 12.44 1.81 15.64
C CYS A 152 12.04 0.45 16.24
N GLY A 153 12.97 -0.25 16.91
CA GLY A 153 12.70 -1.43 17.74
C GLY A 153 11.66 -2.42 17.19
N GLU A 154 10.80 -2.92 18.09
CA GLU A 154 9.69 -3.84 17.77
C GLU A 154 8.47 -3.13 17.15
N SER A 155 8.43 -1.78 17.11
CA SER A 155 7.26 -0.95 16.76
C SER A 155 6.76 -1.09 15.32
N LEU A 156 7.34 -2.00 14.52
CA LEU A 156 7.16 -2.07 13.06
C LEU A 156 6.86 -3.49 12.58
N GLY A 157 5.88 -4.10 13.23
CA GLY A 157 5.32 -5.40 12.85
C GLY A 157 4.25 -5.25 11.75
N PHE A 158 4.20 -6.22 10.84
CA PHE A 158 3.16 -6.30 9.81
C PHE A 158 1.97 -7.17 10.25
N GLU A 159 2.10 -7.85 11.39
CA GLU A 159 1.35 -9.05 11.75
C GLU A 159 0.41 -8.87 12.95
N ARG A 160 0.43 -7.70 13.61
CA ARG A 160 -0.26 -7.50 14.90
C ARG A 160 -1.56 -6.73 14.76
N ASP A 161 -2.60 -7.16 15.47
CA ASP A 161 -3.87 -6.43 15.59
C ASP A 161 -3.83 -5.35 16.69
N ARG A 162 -4.98 -4.69 16.89
CA ARG A 162 -5.22 -3.74 17.98
C ARG A 162 -4.95 -4.27 19.40
N GLN A 163 -4.96 -5.58 19.63
CA GLN A 163 -4.63 -6.19 20.93
C GLN A 163 -3.16 -6.64 20.98
N ASP A 164 -2.35 -6.18 20.03
CA ASP A 164 -0.95 -6.56 19.85
C ASP A 164 -0.75 -8.07 19.63
N GLN A 165 -1.81 -8.78 19.24
CA GLN A 165 -1.76 -10.21 18.97
C GLN A 165 -1.41 -10.48 17.52
N ILE A 166 -0.66 -11.55 17.26
CA ILE A 166 -0.43 -12.02 15.89
C ILE A 166 -1.78 -12.38 15.27
N VAL A 167 -2.10 -11.74 14.16
CA VAL A 167 -3.31 -12.00 13.41
C VAL A 167 -3.17 -13.35 12.74
N GLN A 168 -4.08 -14.26 13.07
CA GLN A 168 -4.21 -15.56 12.42
C GLN A 168 -5.48 -15.55 11.57
N ARG A 169 -5.33 -15.91 10.30
CA ARG A 169 -6.44 -16.11 9.36
C ARG A 169 -6.24 -17.46 8.68
N ASP A 170 -7.29 -18.29 8.67
CA ASP A 170 -7.26 -19.61 8.04
C ASP A 170 -6.13 -20.54 8.54
N GLY A 171 -5.65 -20.32 9.77
CA GLY A 171 -4.54 -21.08 10.38
C GLY A 171 -3.14 -20.59 10.03
N PHE A 172 -3.03 -19.44 9.35
CA PHE A 172 -1.76 -18.82 8.94
C PHE A 172 -1.66 -17.39 9.47
N THR A 173 -0.43 -16.95 9.72
CA THR A 173 -0.15 -15.55 10.08
C THR A 173 -0.57 -14.63 8.92
N TRP A 174 -1.37 -13.63 9.23
CA TRP A 174 -1.81 -12.61 8.29
C TRP A 174 -1.01 -11.33 8.49
N SER A 175 -0.25 -10.95 7.46
CA SER A 175 0.54 -9.73 7.47
C SER A 175 -0.05 -8.68 6.54
N VAL A 176 0.05 -7.39 6.90
CA VAL A 176 -0.52 -6.30 6.11
C VAL A 176 0.56 -5.35 5.63
N MET A 177 0.59 -5.17 4.31
CA MET A 177 1.32 -4.12 3.63
C MET A 177 0.40 -3.53 2.55
N GLY A 178 0.09 -2.25 2.62
CA GLY A 178 -0.87 -1.61 1.72
C GLY A 178 -0.74 -0.10 1.65
N GLY A 179 -1.77 0.58 1.16
CA GLY A 179 -1.79 2.04 1.04
C GLY A 179 -0.60 2.63 0.27
N PRO A 180 -0.29 2.17 -0.96
CA PRO A 180 0.75 2.76 -1.77
C PRO A 180 0.44 4.23 -2.10
N SER A 181 1.47 5.08 -2.03
CA SER A 181 1.47 6.44 -2.56
C SER A 181 2.78 6.67 -3.31
N MET A 182 2.66 6.94 -4.61
CA MET A 182 3.77 7.09 -5.54
C MET A 182 4.05 8.56 -5.84
N PHE A 183 5.33 8.92 -5.92
CA PHE A 183 5.77 10.23 -6.39
C PHE A 183 7.20 10.16 -6.93
N ARG A 184 7.62 11.18 -7.68
CA ARG A 184 9.01 11.35 -8.14
C ARG A 184 9.63 12.57 -7.47
N ARG A 185 10.88 12.44 -7.02
CA ARG A 185 11.73 13.55 -6.60
C ARG A 185 13.15 13.32 -7.11
N GLY A 186 13.65 14.28 -7.88
CA GLY A 186 14.92 14.12 -8.61
C GLY A 186 14.86 12.90 -9.51
N ASP A 187 15.92 12.11 -9.51
CA ASP A 187 16.04 10.93 -10.38
C ASP A 187 15.29 9.70 -9.85
N PHE A 188 14.67 9.77 -8.67
CA PHE A 188 14.04 8.63 -8.01
C PHE A 188 12.51 8.69 -8.02
N VAL A 189 11.91 7.55 -8.32
CA VAL A 189 10.51 7.23 -8.01
C VAL A 189 10.46 6.59 -6.64
N TYR A 190 9.52 7.04 -5.82
CA TYR A 190 9.27 6.56 -4.48
C TYR A 190 7.88 5.92 -4.41
N VAL A 191 7.73 4.96 -3.50
CA VAL A 191 6.44 4.44 -3.05
C VAL A 191 6.43 4.43 -1.54
N LEU A 192 5.60 5.28 -0.93
CA LEU A 192 5.26 5.15 0.49
C LEU A 192 4.21 4.07 0.64
N MET A 193 4.33 3.27 1.68
CA MET A 193 3.41 2.19 1.99
C MET A 193 3.17 2.14 3.49
N HIS A 194 1.97 1.72 3.85
CA HIS A 194 1.58 1.40 5.21
C HIS A 194 1.87 -0.08 5.54
N GLY A 195 2.39 -0.33 6.73
CA GLY A 195 2.61 -1.67 7.27
C GLY A 195 1.91 -1.88 8.61
N GLY A 196 1.32 -3.06 8.81
CA GLY A 196 0.55 -3.40 10.01
C GLY A 196 -0.96 -3.29 9.80
N GLN A 197 -1.76 -3.74 10.77
CA GLN A 197 -3.21 -3.45 10.75
C GLN A 197 -3.44 -1.98 11.07
N TRP A 198 -4.47 -1.37 10.47
CA TRP A 198 -4.76 0.06 10.64
C TRP A 198 -5.05 0.48 12.09
N ASP A 199 -5.48 -0.46 12.94
CA ASP A 199 -5.76 -0.25 14.36
C ASP A 199 -4.67 -0.80 15.29
N SER A 200 -3.55 -1.23 14.71
CA SER A 200 -2.41 -1.79 15.43
C SER A 200 -1.52 -0.71 16.02
N GLY A 201 -0.97 -0.95 17.23
CA GLY A 201 0.08 -0.11 17.80
C GLY A 201 1.39 -0.15 16.99
N TYR A 202 1.44 -1.02 15.98
CA TYR A 202 2.57 -1.23 15.07
C TYR A 202 2.31 -0.67 13.67
N SER A 203 1.17 -0.01 13.44
CA SER A 203 0.82 0.61 12.15
C SER A 203 1.76 1.76 11.83
N HIS A 204 2.52 1.65 10.74
CA HIS A 204 3.59 2.58 10.41
C HIS A 204 3.64 2.86 8.90
N VAL A 205 4.46 3.85 8.52
CA VAL A 205 4.74 4.16 7.12
C VAL A 205 6.21 3.94 6.81
N PHE A 206 6.47 3.27 5.70
CA PHE A 206 7.81 3.03 5.18
C PHE A 206 7.82 3.35 3.69
N TRP A 207 9.00 3.34 3.08
CA TRP A 207 9.16 3.73 1.69
C TRP A 207 10.14 2.80 0.97
N VAL A 208 9.97 2.72 -0.35
CA VAL A 208 10.95 2.17 -1.29
C VAL A 208 11.20 3.18 -2.39
N ALA A 209 12.40 3.17 -2.97
CA ALA A 209 12.72 4.03 -4.10
C ALA A 209 13.69 3.38 -5.09
N ALA A 210 13.58 3.79 -6.35
CA ALA A 210 14.45 3.40 -7.46
C ALA A 210 14.39 4.43 -8.59
N GLU A 211 15.28 4.36 -9.59
CA GLU A 211 15.36 5.37 -10.66
C GLU A 211 14.21 5.27 -11.66
N THR A 212 13.66 4.06 -11.83
CA THR A 212 12.48 3.80 -12.65
C THR A 212 11.43 3.03 -11.87
N VAL A 213 10.17 3.07 -12.34
CA VAL A 213 9.07 2.33 -11.71
C VAL A 213 9.34 0.83 -11.72
N GLU A 214 9.84 0.27 -12.82
CA GLU A 214 10.18 -1.15 -12.94
C GLU A 214 11.23 -1.60 -11.92
N GLN A 215 12.16 -0.72 -11.60
CA GLN A 215 13.19 -1.02 -10.62
C GLN A 215 12.66 -1.09 -9.18
N LEU A 216 11.39 -0.75 -8.91
CA LEU A 216 10.76 -0.91 -7.59
C LEU A 216 10.44 -2.36 -7.23
N GLU A 217 10.47 -3.28 -8.21
CA GLU A 217 10.21 -4.72 -8.06
C GLU A 217 10.92 -5.36 -6.86
N ASN A 218 10.25 -6.28 -6.16
CA ASN A 218 10.69 -6.81 -4.88
C ASN A 218 12.10 -7.43 -4.94
N GLY A 219 12.37 -8.14 -6.03
CA GLY A 219 13.64 -8.82 -6.29
C GLY A 219 14.79 -7.91 -6.73
N ASN A 220 14.57 -6.62 -7.00
CA ASN A 220 15.64 -5.75 -7.45
C ASN A 220 16.61 -5.40 -6.30
N LEU A 221 17.91 -5.69 -6.51
CA LEU A 221 18.95 -5.39 -5.52
C LEU A 221 19.28 -3.91 -5.43
N PHE A 222 19.03 -3.13 -6.49
CA PHE A 222 19.37 -1.70 -6.56
C PHE A 222 18.32 -0.79 -5.91
N ARG A 223 17.10 -1.29 -5.68
CA ARG A 223 16.08 -0.56 -4.94
C ARG A 223 16.51 -0.35 -3.50
N ILE A 224 16.26 0.84 -3.02
CA ILE A 224 16.49 1.25 -1.63
C ILE A 224 15.15 1.28 -0.90
N ALA A 225 15.22 1.21 0.42
CA ALA A 225 14.05 1.19 1.28
C ALA A 225 14.41 1.81 2.61
N GLY A 226 13.43 2.42 3.27
CA GLY A 226 13.62 2.99 4.60
C GLY A 226 12.30 3.14 5.33
N ARG A 227 12.37 3.65 6.56
CA ARG A 227 11.18 3.94 7.36
C ARG A 227 10.88 5.43 7.32
N PHE A 228 9.61 5.80 7.47
CA PHE A 228 9.19 7.19 7.54
C PHE A 228 8.42 7.47 8.83
N LEU A 229 7.13 7.12 8.93
CA LEU A 229 6.33 7.43 10.13
C LEU A 229 6.36 6.25 11.10
N ILE A 230 6.90 6.49 12.29
CA ILE A 230 7.11 5.48 13.32
C ILE A 230 6.11 5.68 14.47
N PRO A 231 5.40 4.63 14.91
CA PRO A 231 4.57 4.67 16.11
C PRO A 231 5.33 5.16 17.34
N SER A 232 4.74 6.11 18.05
CA SER A 232 5.22 6.64 19.32
C SER A 232 4.05 7.15 20.16
N GLU A 233 4.24 7.24 21.47
CA GLU A 233 3.25 7.75 22.44
C GLU A 233 1.85 7.11 22.32
N GLY A 234 1.77 5.84 21.92
CA GLY A 234 0.50 5.13 21.74
C GLY A 234 -0.25 5.51 20.46
N MET A 235 0.37 6.28 19.56
CA MET A 235 -0.18 6.65 18.26
C MET A 235 0.24 5.67 17.17
N SER A 236 -0.65 5.50 16.20
CA SER A 236 -0.52 4.61 15.05
C SER A 236 -0.73 5.42 13.76
N PHE A 237 0.03 5.09 12.70
CA PHE A 237 0.10 5.91 11.49
C PHE A 237 0.05 5.05 10.23
N GLY A 238 -0.74 5.49 9.26
CA GLY A 238 -0.86 4.77 8.00
C GLY A 238 -1.70 5.53 7.00
N GLN A 239 -1.86 4.94 5.81
CA GLN A 239 -2.74 5.40 4.73
C GLN A 239 -2.70 6.92 4.50
N GLY A 240 -1.91 7.34 3.52
CA GLY A 240 -1.79 8.75 3.17
C GLY A 240 -1.26 8.94 1.76
N GLN A 241 -1.12 10.21 1.38
CA GLN A 241 -0.60 10.62 0.08
C GLN A 241 0.58 11.58 0.24
N ALA A 242 1.65 11.33 -0.51
CA ALA A 242 2.72 12.31 -0.69
C ALA A 242 2.25 13.44 -1.62
N VAL A 243 2.39 14.68 -1.17
CA VAL A 243 2.00 15.88 -1.91
C VAL A 243 3.12 16.90 -1.85
N VAL A 244 3.31 17.63 -2.95
CA VAL A 244 4.11 18.83 -2.96
C VAL A 244 3.29 19.98 -2.35
N GLY A 245 3.94 20.76 -1.49
CA GLY A 245 3.36 21.91 -0.83
C GLY A 245 3.02 23.04 -1.81
N PRO A 246 2.32 24.09 -1.33
CA PRO A 246 1.94 25.23 -2.17
C PRO A 246 3.12 26.00 -2.77
N ASP A 247 4.31 25.88 -2.18
CA ASP A 247 5.55 26.47 -2.70
C ASP A 247 6.14 25.72 -3.89
N GLY A 248 5.67 24.50 -4.18
CA GLY A 248 6.22 23.67 -5.25
C GLY A 248 7.56 23.01 -4.90
N GLU A 249 8.05 23.16 -3.67
CA GLU A 249 9.39 22.75 -3.26
C GLU A 249 9.36 21.74 -2.10
N HIS A 250 8.56 22.02 -1.07
CA HIS A 250 8.53 21.18 0.13
C HIS A 250 7.53 20.05 -0.03
N TRP A 251 7.91 18.86 0.44
CA TRP A 251 7.05 17.67 0.38
C TRP A 251 6.40 17.39 1.71
N TYR A 252 5.15 16.97 1.66
CA TYR A 252 4.36 16.57 2.82
C TYR A 252 3.71 15.22 2.57
N PHE A 253 3.46 14.49 3.65
CA PHE A 253 2.61 13.32 3.63
C PHE A 253 1.35 13.66 4.41
N VAL A 254 0.20 13.62 3.73
CA VAL A 254 -1.11 13.82 4.35
C VAL A 254 -1.67 12.44 4.64
N HIS A 255 -1.86 12.12 5.92
CA HIS A 255 -2.13 10.74 6.34
C HIS A 255 -3.07 10.66 7.52
N GLN A 256 -3.54 9.45 7.79
CA GLN A 256 -4.34 9.17 8.97
C GLN A 256 -3.44 8.89 10.18
N GLY A 257 -3.89 9.36 11.34
CA GLY A 257 -3.30 9.02 12.64
C GLY A 257 -4.40 8.62 13.62
N LEU A 258 -4.11 7.61 14.43
CA LEU A 258 -5.04 7.02 15.39
C LEU A 258 -4.38 6.93 16.76
N ASP A 259 -5.08 7.36 17.81
CA ASP A 259 -4.74 7.04 19.19
C ASP A 259 -5.05 5.55 19.43
N GLN A 260 -4.03 4.72 19.29
CA GLN A 260 -4.18 3.28 19.42
C GLN A 260 -4.37 2.88 20.88
N ALA A 261 -3.77 3.60 21.82
CA ALA A 261 -3.95 3.34 23.24
C ALA A 261 -5.42 3.51 23.64
N ALA A 262 -6.08 4.59 23.21
CA ALA A 262 -7.51 4.79 23.38
C ALA A 262 -8.33 3.72 22.64
N CYS A 263 -8.05 3.48 21.37
CA CYS A 263 -8.75 2.46 20.57
C CYS A 263 -8.68 1.07 21.18
N ARG A 264 -7.55 0.69 21.78
CA ARG A 264 -7.37 -0.57 22.49
C ARG A 264 -8.11 -0.60 23.83
N ALA A 265 -8.04 0.48 24.61
CA ALA A 265 -8.60 0.53 25.96
C ALA A 265 -10.13 0.69 25.99
N THR A 266 -10.67 1.55 25.12
CA THR A 266 -12.08 1.97 25.16
C THR A 266 -12.86 1.57 23.91
N GLY A 267 -12.17 1.14 22.85
CA GLY A 267 -12.78 0.89 21.54
C GLY A 267 -13.00 2.17 20.72
N ASP A 268 -12.56 3.33 21.20
CA ASP A 268 -12.60 4.59 20.47
C ASP A 268 -11.49 4.65 19.42
N CYS A 269 -11.83 4.33 18.18
CA CYS A 269 -10.88 4.23 17.08
C CYS A 269 -11.02 5.40 16.08
N VAL A 270 -11.29 6.61 16.60
CA VAL A 270 -11.34 7.83 15.79
C VAL A 270 -9.98 8.11 15.16
N ARG A 271 -10.00 8.45 13.87
CA ARG A 271 -8.82 8.83 13.09
C ARG A 271 -8.85 10.32 12.82
N ASN A 272 -7.72 10.98 13.07
CA ASN A 272 -7.49 12.36 12.66
C ASN A 272 -6.66 12.38 11.38
N LEU A 273 -6.74 13.48 10.64
CA LEU A 273 -5.82 13.75 9.53
C LEU A 273 -4.59 14.46 10.07
N TRP A 274 -3.43 14.07 9.58
CA TRP A 274 -2.12 14.55 9.98
C TRP A 274 -1.36 14.98 8.74
N THR A 275 -0.46 15.95 8.90
CA THR A 275 0.45 16.38 7.84
C THR A 275 1.88 16.34 8.37
N SER A 276 2.67 15.43 7.80
CA SER A 276 4.07 15.20 8.19
C SER A 276 5.02 15.65 7.08
N PRO A 277 6.00 16.53 7.34
CA PRO A 277 7.01 16.91 6.35
C PRO A 277 7.86 15.70 5.90
N ILE A 278 8.07 15.57 4.59
CA ILE A 278 9.00 14.61 4.00
C ILE A 278 10.35 15.32 3.83
N GLU A 279 11.27 15.06 4.75
CA GLU A 279 12.66 15.53 4.67
C GLU A 279 13.54 14.46 4.03
N PHE A 280 14.33 14.87 3.04
CA PHE A 280 15.33 14.01 2.40
C PHE A 280 16.72 14.31 2.98
N GLU A 281 17.47 13.27 3.29
CA GLU A 281 18.82 13.37 3.87
C GLU A 281 19.86 12.72 2.97
N ASP A 282 21.02 13.36 2.85
CA ASP A 282 22.21 12.75 2.28
C ASP A 282 22.93 11.94 3.37
N ARG A 283 23.06 10.63 3.13
CA ARG A 283 23.75 9.71 4.05
C ARG A 283 25.23 9.55 3.75
N ASN A 284 25.77 10.33 2.81
CA ASN A 284 27.15 10.23 2.32
C ASN A 284 27.48 8.84 1.74
N ASP A 285 26.48 8.17 1.17
CA ASP A 285 26.63 6.85 0.51
C ASP A 285 26.84 6.97 -1.01
N GLY A 286 27.01 8.20 -1.50
CA GLY A 286 27.17 8.52 -2.91
C GLY A 286 25.86 8.60 -3.69
N ARG A 287 24.69 8.50 -3.04
CA ARG A 287 23.38 8.65 -3.69
C ARG A 287 22.78 10.04 -3.53
N GLY A 288 23.38 10.91 -2.72
CA GLY A 288 22.85 12.25 -2.43
C GLY A 288 21.62 12.20 -1.51
N GLU A 289 20.81 13.27 -1.55
CA GLU A 289 19.61 13.42 -0.71
C GLU A 289 18.45 12.55 -1.18
N VAL A 290 18.57 11.23 -1.04
CA VAL A 290 17.55 10.27 -1.51
C VAL A 290 16.80 9.63 -0.35
N TRP A 291 17.40 9.60 0.85
CA TRP A 291 16.82 8.92 2.00
C TRP A 291 15.75 9.78 2.64
N ILE A 292 14.53 9.25 2.82
CA ILE A 292 13.52 9.95 3.63
C ILE A 292 13.82 9.71 5.10
N LYS A 293 13.99 10.80 5.85
CA LYS A 293 14.26 10.80 7.29
C LYS A 293 13.09 10.22 8.07
N ALA A 294 13.38 9.31 9.00
CA ALA A 294 12.37 8.76 9.90
C ALA A 294 11.82 9.83 10.86
N ARG A 295 10.53 9.73 11.17
CA ARG A 295 9.75 10.66 11.99
C ARG A 295 8.94 9.92 13.04
N PHE A 296 8.74 10.59 14.16
CA PHE A 296 7.91 10.12 15.27
C PHE A 296 6.80 11.16 15.46
N PRO A 297 5.70 11.11 14.68
CA PRO A 297 4.74 12.20 14.63
C PRO A 297 4.18 12.67 15.97
N ALA A 298 3.98 11.75 16.92
CA ALA A 298 3.49 12.13 18.24
C ALA A 298 4.52 12.94 19.05
N GLU A 299 5.81 12.81 18.74
CA GLU A 299 6.92 13.48 19.44
C GLU A 299 7.42 14.74 18.70
N ASP A 300 7.00 14.96 17.45
CA ASP A 300 7.56 15.99 16.57
C ASP A 300 6.63 17.21 16.49
N PRO A 301 7.02 18.36 17.08
CA PRO A 301 6.18 19.56 17.10
C PRO A 301 6.02 20.23 15.72
N SER A 302 6.79 19.81 14.71
CA SER A 302 6.62 20.29 13.33
C SER A 302 5.48 19.60 12.58
N ILE A 303 4.85 18.57 13.17
CA ILE A 303 3.77 17.81 12.57
C ILE A 303 2.42 18.34 13.02
N GLU A 304 1.54 18.61 12.06
CA GLU A 304 0.24 19.23 12.30
C GLU A 304 -0.90 18.21 12.27
N VAL A 305 -1.82 18.31 13.23
CA VAL A 305 -3.09 17.58 13.23
C VAL A 305 -4.17 18.46 12.61
N LEU A 306 -4.67 18.05 11.46
CA LEU A 306 -5.80 18.68 10.78
C LEU A 306 -7.09 18.21 11.45
N ARG A 307 -7.75 19.12 12.17
CA ARG A 307 -9.05 18.89 12.82
C ARG A 307 -10.17 19.54 12.03
#